data_AF-A0A0Q9PMR1-F1
#
_entry.id   AF-A0A0Q9PMR1-F1
#
_cell.length_a   1.000
_cell.length_b   1.000
_cell.length_c   1.000
_cell.angle_alpha   90.00
_cell.angle_beta   90.00
_cell.angle_gamma   90.00
#
_symmetry.space_group_name_H-M   'P 1'
#
loop_
_entity.id
_entity.type
_entity.pdbx_description
1 polymer ?
#
loop_
_entity_poly.entity_id
_entity_poly.type
_entity_poly.pdbx_seq_one_letter_code
_entity_poly.pdbx_strand_id
1 'polypeptide(L)'
;MNWTDYIIIGVLGLSVLIGLWRGLISEVLALAVWVAAFWVAWTFGPAVAGYFEHSITLPSARIIVGYGLCFLVVVIGGALLRFVVGKLVEGTGLSGTDRLLGMLFGFARGVLLVTLMVFLLGFTAFTRDPWWQESKLLPQFKGVAAWLGEHVPDSVRRYLRTPEALERLPTLPGAAPAPAHSTFAAPAPATTAATTF
;
A
#
# COMPACT_ATOMS: atom_id res chain seq x y z
N MET A 1 -4.02 -18.43 16.58
CA MET A 1 -3.94 -17.83 15.24
C MET A 1 -4.72 -16.54 15.36
N ASN A 2 -4.10 -15.42 14.99
CA ASN A 2 -4.64 -14.10 15.25
C ASN A 2 -5.54 -13.64 14.09
N TRP A 3 -6.27 -12.53 14.23
CA TRP A 3 -7.16 -11.99 13.19
C TRP A 3 -6.43 -11.80 11.83
N THR A 4 -5.14 -11.46 11.89
CA THR A 4 -4.28 -11.33 10.70
C THR A 4 -4.10 -12.65 9.94
N ASP A 5 -3.99 -13.78 10.63
CA ASP A 5 -3.91 -15.09 9.99
C ASP A 5 -5.22 -15.39 9.23
N TYR A 6 -6.38 -15.01 9.80
CA TYR A 6 -7.68 -15.15 9.14
C TYR A 6 -7.82 -14.26 7.91
N ILE A 7 -7.31 -13.03 7.94
CA ILE A 7 -7.28 -12.15 6.76
C ILE A 7 -6.41 -12.77 5.66
N ILE A 8 -5.22 -13.27 6.00
CA ILE A 8 -4.31 -13.89 5.03
C ILE A 8 -4.97 -15.11 4.37
N ILE A 9 -5.56 -15.99 5.18
CA ILE A 9 -6.28 -17.18 4.68
C ILE A 9 -7.48 -16.75 3.83
N GLY A 10 -8.22 -15.72 4.25
CA GLY A 10 -9.36 -15.19 3.50
C GLY A 10 -8.96 -14.65 2.13
N VAL A 11 -7.89 -13.84 2.05
CA VAL A 11 -7.38 -13.29 0.79
C VAL A 11 -6.85 -14.39 -0.12
N LEU A 12 -6.07 -15.34 0.42
CA LEU A 12 -5.55 -16.48 -0.34
C LEU A 12 -6.70 -17.34 -0.86
N GLY A 13 -7.62 -17.75 0.00
CA GLY A 13 -8.78 -18.58 -0.34
C GLY A 13 -9.66 -17.91 -1.39
N LEU A 14 -9.93 -16.61 -1.23
CA LEU A 14 -10.70 -15.85 -2.22
C LEU A 14 -9.97 -15.74 -3.56
N SER A 15 -8.65 -15.51 -3.55
CA SER A 15 -7.86 -15.41 -4.79
C SER A 15 -7.80 -16.74 -5.54
N VAL A 16 -7.64 -17.86 -4.81
CA VAL A 16 -7.72 -19.23 -5.32
C VAL A 16 -9.11 -19.53 -5.89
N LEU A 17 -10.17 -19.18 -5.18
CA LEU A 17 -11.55 -19.41 -5.59
C LEU A 17 -11.91 -18.61 -6.86
N ILE A 18 -11.52 -17.32 -6.90
CA ILE A 18 -11.68 -16.48 -8.09
C ILE A 18 -10.90 -17.06 -9.27
N GLY A 19 -9.66 -17.51 -9.05
CA GLY A 19 -8.83 -18.15 -10.08
C GLY A 19 -9.46 -19.44 -10.61
N LEU A 20 -10.03 -20.26 -9.74
CA LEU A 20 -10.76 -21.47 -10.11
C LEU A 20 -12.03 -21.17 -10.92
N TRP A 21 -12.78 -20.12 -10.57
CA TRP A 21 -14.00 -19.74 -11.28
C TRP A 21 -13.74 -19.05 -12.62
N ARG A 22 -12.72 -18.19 -12.70
CA ARG A 22 -12.38 -17.47 -13.92
C ARG A 22 -11.53 -18.27 -14.90
N GLY A 23 -10.69 -19.17 -14.41
CA GLY A 23 -9.69 -19.88 -15.22
C GLY A 23 -8.42 -19.07 -15.48
N LEU A 24 -7.35 -19.76 -15.87
CA LEU A 24 -6.03 -19.16 -16.12
C LEU A 24 -6.10 -18.14 -17.26
N ILE A 25 -6.71 -18.50 -18.39
CA ILE A 25 -6.73 -17.66 -19.60
C ILE A 25 -7.40 -16.33 -19.31
N SER A 26 -8.55 -16.36 -18.64
CA SER A 26 -9.26 -15.14 -18.25
C SER A 26 -8.41 -14.25 -17.35
N GLU A 27 -7.61 -14.82 -16.46
CA GLU A 27 -6.81 -14.09 -15.49
C GLU A 27 -5.53 -13.51 -16.11
N VAL A 28 -4.84 -14.28 -16.96
CA VAL A 28 -3.68 -13.81 -17.73
C VAL A 28 -4.08 -12.69 -18.69
N LEU A 29 -5.21 -12.85 -19.40
CA LEU A 29 -5.72 -11.77 -20.24
C LEU A 29 -6.12 -10.54 -19.42
N ALA A 30 -6.63 -10.72 -18.20
CA ALA A 30 -6.90 -9.58 -17.31
C ALA A 30 -5.62 -8.79 -17.05
N LEU A 31 -4.56 -9.49 -16.66
CA LEU A 31 -3.28 -8.88 -16.35
C LEU A 31 -2.67 -8.21 -17.58
N ALA A 32 -2.71 -8.89 -18.74
CA ALA A 32 -2.24 -8.34 -20.00
C ALA A 32 -2.99 -7.06 -20.41
N VAL A 33 -4.32 -7.04 -20.27
CA VAL A 33 -5.14 -5.85 -20.53
C VAL A 33 -4.79 -4.70 -19.60
N TRP A 34 -4.57 -4.98 -18.30
CA TRP A 34 -4.14 -3.95 -17.35
C TRP A 34 -2.77 -3.37 -17.71
N VAL A 35 -1.79 -4.21 -18.04
CA VAL A 35 -0.46 -3.76 -18.49
C VAL A 35 -0.56 -2.93 -19.77
N ALA A 36 -1.33 -3.40 -20.75
CA ALA A 36 -1.58 -2.68 -21.99
C ALA A 36 -2.28 -1.34 -21.74
N ALA A 37 -3.27 -1.29 -20.84
CA ALA A 37 -3.99 -0.07 -20.50
C ALA A 37 -3.06 0.98 -19.88
N PHE A 38 -2.18 0.58 -18.96
CA PHE A 38 -1.17 1.48 -18.40
C PHE A 38 -0.18 1.95 -19.48
N TRP A 39 0.31 1.04 -20.31
CA TRP A 39 1.24 1.38 -21.40
C TRP A 39 0.65 2.39 -22.39
N VAL A 40 -0.59 2.15 -22.82
CA VAL A 40 -1.31 3.03 -23.74
C VAL A 40 -1.64 4.36 -23.07
N ALA A 41 -2.14 4.35 -21.83
CA ALA A 41 -2.40 5.59 -21.10
C ALA A 41 -1.12 6.41 -20.91
N TRP A 42 0.01 5.78 -20.60
CA TRP A 42 1.30 6.46 -20.47
C TRP A 42 1.76 7.09 -21.78
N THR A 43 1.60 6.37 -22.89
CA THR A 43 2.11 6.78 -24.21
C THR A 43 1.21 7.81 -24.88
N PHE A 44 -0.11 7.59 -24.84
CA PHE A 44 -1.10 8.37 -25.60
C PHE A 44 -1.89 9.35 -24.74
N GLY A 45 -1.86 9.22 -23.40
CA GLY A 45 -2.56 10.10 -22.47
C GLY A 45 -2.31 11.59 -22.69
N PRO A 46 -1.05 12.05 -22.89
CA PRO A 46 -0.76 13.46 -23.18
C PRO A 46 -1.37 13.94 -24.51
N ALA A 47 -1.30 13.11 -25.56
CA ALA A 47 -1.86 13.45 -26.87
C ALA A 47 -3.40 13.55 -26.79
N VAL A 48 -4.04 12.62 -26.07
CA VAL A 48 -5.50 12.66 -25.84
C VAL A 48 -5.89 13.87 -25.00
N ALA A 49 -5.12 14.21 -23.97
CA ALA A 49 -5.32 15.43 -23.18
C ALA A 49 -5.27 16.70 -24.05
N GLY A 50 -4.42 16.73 -25.08
CA GLY A 50 -4.35 17.82 -26.06
C GLY A 50 -5.60 18.02 -26.93
N TYR A 51 -6.53 17.07 -27.01
CA TYR A 51 -7.81 17.33 -27.67
C TYR A 51 -8.80 18.09 -26.79
N PHE A 52 -8.58 18.10 -25.47
CA PHE A 52 -9.46 18.74 -24.50
C PHE A 52 -9.01 20.14 -24.10
N GLU A 53 -8.00 20.74 -24.75
CA GLU A 53 -7.50 22.08 -24.38
C GLU A 53 -8.56 23.18 -24.48
N HIS A 54 -9.48 23.06 -25.43
CA HIS A 54 -10.57 24.02 -25.61
C HIS A 54 -11.80 23.75 -24.74
N SER A 55 -11.94 22.55 -24.17
CA SER A 55 -13.12 22.17 -23.37
C SER A 55 -12.85 22.21 -21.87
N ILE A 56 -11.60 22.00 -21.44
CA ILE A 56 -11.22 21.93 -20.04
C ILE A 56 -10.14 22.98 -19.76
N THR A 57 -10.52 24.03 -19.03
CA THR A 57 -9.62 25.12 -18.64
C THR A 57 -8.57 24.70 -17.61
N LEU A 58 -8.88 23.72 -16.75
CA LEU A 58 -7.96 23.28 -15.69
C LEU A 58 -6.94 22.26 -16.22
N PRO A 59 -5.63 22.56 -16.23
CA PRO A 59 -4.62 21.68 -16.85
C PRO A 59 -4.50 20.30 -16.22
N SER A 60 -4.62 20.21 -14.89
CA SER A 60 -4.57 18.93 -14.16
C SER A 60 -5.75 18.02 -14.51
N ALA A 61 -6.95 18.57 -14.59
CA ALA A 61 -8.15 17.82 -14.99
C ALA A 61 -8.02 17.28 -16.42
N ARG A 62 -7.45 18.08 -17.34
CA ARG A 62 -7.23 17.68 -18.72
C ARG A 62 -6.32 16.46 -18.86
N ILE A 63 -5.21 16.44 -18.11
CA ILE A 63 -4.29 15.32 -18.06
C ILE A 63 -4.99 14.09 -17.49
N ILE A 64 -5.67 14.22 -16.35
CA ILE A 64 -6.39 13.10 -15.72
C ILE A 64 -7.43 12.50 -16.68
N VAL A 65 -8.18 13.34 -17.39
CA VAL A 65 -9.16 12.89 -18.39
C VAL A 65 -8.49 12.20 -19.57
N GLY A 66 -7.40 12.74 -20.10
CA GLY A 66 -6.70 12.13 -21.24
C GLY A 66 -6.15 10.73 -20.93
N TYR A 67 -5.48 10.58 -19.79
CA TYR A 67 -4.97 9.30 -19.31
C TYR A 67 -6.12 8.36 -18.95
N GLY A 68 -7.13 8.85 -18.23
CA GLY A 68 -8.30 8.08 -17.81
C GLY A 68 -9.10 7.54 -18.99
N LEU A 69 -9.28 8.34 -20.03
CA LEU A 69 -9.99 7.92 -21.25
C LEU A 69 -9.21 6.84 -22.00
N CYS A 70 -7.90 7.03 -22.21
CA CYS A 70 -7.05 6.01 -22.84
C CYS A 70 -7.11 4.69 -22.07
N PHE A 71 -6.94 4.77 -20.75
CA PHE A 71 -7.00 3.61 -19.87
C PHE A 71 -8.35 2.89 -19.99
N LEU A 72 -9.45 3.64 -19.90
CA LEU A 72 -10.80 3.10 -19.94
C LEU A 72 -11.11 2.43 -21.29
N VAL A 73 -10.74 3.05 -22.40
CA VAL A 73 -10.92 2.49 -23.75
C VAL A 73 -10.23 1.14 -23.87
N VAL A 74 -8.97 1.02 -23.42
CA VAL A 74 -8.23 -0.24 -23.48
C VAL A 74 -8.83 -1.29 -22.55
N VAL A 75 -9.24 -0.92 -21.34
CA VAL A 75 -9.89 -1.86 -20.41
C VAL A 75 -11.21 -2.38 -20.96
N ILE A 76 -12.03 -1.51 -21.56
CA ILE A 76 -13.30 -1.91 -22.18
C ILE A 76 -13.05 -2.83 -23.39
N GLY A 77 -12.13 -2.45 -24.29
CA GLY A 77 -11.77 -3.27 -25.45
C GLY A 77 -11.19 -4.63 -25.03
N GLY A 78 -10.33 -4.63 -24.01
CA GLY A 78 -9.78 -5.83 -23.41
C GLY A 78 -10.82 -6.71 -22.73
N ALA A 79 -11.83 -6.13 -22.09
CA ALA A 79 -12.96 -6.88 -21.52
C ALA A 79 -13.78 -7.59 -22.61
N LEU A 80 -14.01 -6.92 -23.75
CA LEU A 80 -14.68 -7.53 -24.89
C LEU A 80 -13.86 -8.67 -25.50
N LEU A 81 -12.54 -8.46 -25.66
CA LEU A 81 -11.63 -9.51 -26.12
C LEU A 81 -11.65 -10.72 -25.18
N ARG A 82 -11.60 -10.48 -23.87
CA ARG A 82 -11.70 -11.53 -22.85
C ARG A 82 -13.00 -12.30 -22.93
N PHE A 83 -14.12 -11.62 -23.17
CA PHE A 83 -15.41 -12.28 -23.33
C PHE A 83 -15.43 -13.22 -24.56
N VAL A 84 -14.88 -12.76 -25.69
CA VAL A 84 -14.78 -13.58 -26.90
C VAL A 84 -13.88 -14.79 -26.65
N VAL A 85 -12.68 -14.58 -26.10
CA VAL A 85 -11.74 -15.69 -25.81
C VAL A 85 -12.34 -16.68 -24.82
N GLY A 86 -13.05 -16.20 -23.78
CA GLY A 86 -13.74 -17.07 -22.83
C GLY A 86 -14.71 -18.03 -23.51
N LYS A 87 -15.52 -17.52 -24.46
CA LYS A 87 -16.43 -18.35 -25.26
C LYS A 87 -15.70 -19.37 -26.14
N LEU A 88 -14.55 -19.01 -26.69
CA LEU A 88 -13.74 -19.95 -27.49
C LEU A 88 -13.21 -21.09 -26.62
N VAL A 89 -12.69 -20.79 -25.43
CA VAL A 89 -12.13 -21.78 -24.50
C VAL A 89 -13.22 -22.75 -24.01
N GLU A 90 -14.41 -22.25 -23.68
CA GLU A 90 -15.55 -23.07 -23.29
C GLU A 90 -15.90 -24.12 -24.36
N GLY A 91 -15.79 -23.76 -25.64
CA GLY A 91 -16.04 -24.67 -26.76
C GLY A 91 -15.01 -25.79 -26.95
N THR A 92 -13.80 -25.67 -26.39
CA THR A 92 -12.72 -26.65 -26.59
C THR A 92 -12.75 -27.85 -25.63
N GLY A 93 -13.62 -27.83 -24.62
CA GLY A 93 -13.70 -28.89 -23.59
C GLY A 93 -12.53 -28.92 -22.60
N LEU A 94 -11.52 -28.05 -22.75
CA LEU A 94 -10.35 -27.94 -21.86
C LEU A 94 -10.61 -27.09 -20.60
N SER A 95 -11.86 -26.71 -20.33
CA SER A 95 -12.23 -25.82 -19.21
C SER A 95 -11.77 -26.36 -17.85
N GLY A 96 -11.71 -27.68 -17.65
CA GLY A 96 -11.22 -28.28 -16.41
C GLY A 96 -9.76 -27.93 -16.10
N THR A 97 -8.86 -28.14 -17.07
CA THR A 97 -7.43 -27.84 -16.89
C THR A 97 -7.18 -26.34 -16.77
N ASP A 98 -7.89 -25.51 -17.54
CA ASP A 98 -7.81 -24.04 -17.44
C ASP A 98 -8.20 -23.53 -16.04
N ARG A 99 -9.24 -24.11 -15.43
CA ARG A 99 -9.66 -23.79 -14.05
C ARG A 99 -8.65 -24.24 -13.00
N LEU A 100 -8.04 -25.42 -13.15
CA LEU A 100 -7.00 -25.91 -12.25
C LEU A 100 -5.74 -25.02 -12.31
N LEU A 101 -5.30 -24.63 -13.50
CA LEU A 101 -4.20 -23.69 -13.65
C LEU A 101 -4.59 -22.29 -13.13
N GLY A 102 -5.85 -21.89 -13.30
CA GLY A 102 -6.41 -20.68 -12.73
C GLY A 102 -6.36 -20.66 -11.21
N MET A 103 -6.59 -21.80 -10.55
CA MET A 103 -6.40 -21.96 -9.10
C MET A 103 -4.95 -21.69 -8.69
N LEU A 104 -3.99 -22.27 -9.40
CA LEU A 104 -2.56 -22.12 -9.13
C LEU A 104 -2.09 -20.66 -9.33
N PHE A 105 -2.57 -20.03 -10.40
CA PHE A 105 -2.33 -18.61 -10.66
C PHE A 105 -3.00 -17.72 -9.61
N GLY A 106 -4.24 -18.03 -9.21
CA GLY A 106 -4.96 -17.36 -8.14
C GLY A 106 -4.24 -17.46 -6.80
N PHE A 107 -3.63 -18.60 -6.49
CA PHE A 107 -2.76 -18.78 -5.33
C PHE A 107 -1.54 -17.87 -5.41
N ALA A 108 -0.80 -17.91 -6.52
CA ALA A 108 0.38 -17.06 -6.73
C ALA A 108 0.05 -15.56 -6.60
N ARG A 109 -1.07 -15.13 -7.19
CA ARG A 109 -1.59 -13.75 -7.07
C ARG A 109 -1.95 -13.41 -5.63
N GLY A 110 -2.59 -14.34 -4.92
CA GLY A 110 -2.95 -14.16 -3.51
C GLY A 110 -1.71 -14.01 -2.63
N VAL A 111 -0.69 -14.85 -2.84
CA VAL A 111 0.62 -14.76 -2.16
C VAL A 111 1.26 -13.41 -2.44
N LEU A 112 1.27 -12.97 -3.70
CA LEU A 112 1.82 -11.67 -4.08
C LEU A 112 1.07 -10.52 -3.38
N LEU A 113 -0.26 -10.53 -3.36
CA LEU A 113 -1.07 -9.51 -2.68
C LEU A 113 -0.83 -9.48 -1.18
N VAL A 114 -0.78 -10.64 -0.52
CA VAL A 114 -0.46 -10.73 0.91
C VAL A 114 0.96 -10.23 1.18
N THR A 115 1.93 -10.62 0.36
CA THR A 115 3.33 -10.17 0.49
C THR A 115 3.41 -8.65 0.38
N LEU A 116 2.73 -8.06 -0.61
CA LEU A 116 2.69 -6.61 -0.79
C LEU A 116 2.03 -5.92 0.40
N MET A 117 0.96 -6.48 0.95
CA MET A 117 0.29 -5.96 2.15
C MET A 117 1.23 -5.99 3.36
N VAL A 118 1.93 -7.11 3.58
CA VAL A 118 2.91 -7.27 4.67
C VAL A 118 4.07 -6.30 4.49
N PHE A 119 4.54 -6.11 3.25
CA PHE A 119 5.58 -5.15 2.92
C PHE A 119 5.14 -3.72 3.27
N LEU A 120 3.95 -3.27 2.82
CA LEU A 120 3.39 -1.95 3.13
C LEU A 120 3.18 -1.74 4.64
N LEU A 121 2.59 -2.73 5.32
CA LEU A 121 2.36 -2.68 6.76
C LEU A 121 3.66 -2.70 7.57
N GLY A 122 4.70 -3.35 7.05
CA GLY A 122 6.04 -3.38 7.65
C GLY A 122 6.70 -1.99 7.74
N PHE A 123 6.32 -1.06 6.87
CA PHE A 123 6.75 0.34 6.95
C PHE A 123 5.88 1.21 7.88
N THR A 124 4.78 0.66 8.42
CA THR A 124 3.86 1.37 9.31
C THR A 124 4.14 1.01 10.78
N ALA A 125 3.73 1.88 11.72
CA ALA A 125 3.88 1.65 13.16
C ALA A 125 3.13 0.41 13.70
N PHE A 126 2.30 -0.24 12.86
CA PHE A 126 1.62 -1.51 13.14
C PHE A 126 2.55 -2.68 13.48
N THR A 127 3.85 -2.56 13.17
CA THR A 127 4.85 -3.58 13.51
C THR A 127 5.02 -3.80 15.02
N ARG A 128 4.61 -2.85 15.86
CA ARG A 128 4.71 -2.92 17.33
C ARG A 128 3.48 -3.50 18.02
N ASP A 129 2.38 -3.71 17.29
CA ASP A 129 1.14 -4.18 17.90
C ASP A 129 1.15 -5.70 18.18
N PRO A 130 0.45 -6.17 19.23
CA PRO A 130 0.39 -7.59 19.60
C PRO A 130 -0.11 -8.48 18.46
N TRP A 131 -1.08 -7.98 17.69
CA TRP A 131 -1.67 -8.71 16.55
C TRP A 131 -0.66 -9.00 15.42
N TRP A 132 0.37 -8.16 15.28
CA TRP A 132 1.44 -8.32 14.31
C TRP A 132 2.53 -9.29 14.77
N GLN A 133 2.82 -9.33 16.08
CA GLN A 133 3.86 -10.21 16.62
C GLN A 133 3.38 -11.65 16.82
N GLU A 134 2.10 -11.84 17.11
CA GLU A 134 1.53 -13.17 17.41
C GLU A 134 1.11 -13.98 16.16
N SER A 135 1.14 -13.38 14.96
CA SER A 135 0.67 -14.05 13.74
C SER A 135 1.64 -15.14 13.28
N LYS A 136 1.12 -16.34 13.01
CA LYS A 136 1.93 -17.50 12.61
C LYS A 136 2.30 -17.49 11.12
N LEU A 137 1.49 -16.86 10.28
CA LEU A 137 1.69 -16.81 8.82
C LEU A 137 2.59 -15.64 8.40
N LEU A 138 2.65 -14.56 9.18
CA LEU A 138 3.46 -13.37 8.87
C LEU A 138 4.95 -13.66 8.59
N PRO A 139 5.67 -14.49 9.37
CA PRO A 139 7.10 -14.75 9.15
C PRO A 139 7.44 -15.30 7.76
N GLN A 140 6.54 -16.08 7.15
CA GLN A 140 6.74 -16.67 5.83
C GLN A 140 6.73 -15.61 4.72
N PHE A 141 5.88 -14.59 4.85
CA PHE A 141 5.81 -13.48 3.90
C PHE A 141 6.86 -12.40 4.18
N LYS A 142 7.35 -12.27 5.42
CA LYS A 142 8.42 -11.33 5.79
C LYS A 142 9.72 -11.61 5.02
N GLY A 143 10.06 -12.88 4.76
CA GLY A 143 11.25 -13.24 3.97
C GLY A 143 11.17 -12.72 2.53
N VAL A 144 10.03 -12.90 1.86
CA VAL A 144 9.80 -12.40 0.50
C VAL A 144 9.73 -10.87 0.48
N ALA A 145 9.11 -10.26 1.49
CA ALA A 145 9.06 -8.80 1.64
C ALA A 145 10.44 -8.18 1.91
N ALA A 146 11.31 -8.85 2.66
CA ALA A 146 12.68 -8.41 2.90
C ALA A 146 13.51 -8.42 1.62
N TRP A 147 13.41 -9.50 0.83
CA TRP A 147 14.05 -9.58 -0.49
C TRP A 147 13.58 -8.47 -1.44
N LEU A 148 12.28 -8.13 -1.39
CA LEU A 148 11.73 -7.02 -2.16
C LEU A 148 12.27 -5.66 -1.66
N GLY A 149 12.46 -5.51 -0.35
CA GLY A 149 13.04 -4.33 0.30
C GLY A 149 14.50 -4.07 -0.05
N GLU A 150 15.30 -5.11 -0.25
CA GLU A 150 16.70 -4.99 -0.68
C GLU A 150 16.83 -4.37 -2.07
N HIS A 151 15.84 -4.59 -2.94
CA HIS A 151 15.77 -4.02 -4.29
C HIS A 151 15.16 -2.61 -4.32
N VAL A 152 14.74 -2.06 -3.17
CA VAL A 152 14.23 -0.69 -3.09
C VAL A 152 15.41 0.30 -3.05
N PRO A 153 15.41 1.34 -3.92
CA PRO A 153 16.45 2.37 -3.96
C PRO A 153 16.65 3.10 -2.63
N ASP A 154 17.89 3.48 -2.31
CA ASP A 154 18.26 4.17 -1.07
C ASP A 154 17.52 5.49 -0.82
N SER A 155 16.99 6.11 -1.89
CA SER A 155 16.17 7.32 -1.81
C SER A 155 14.89 7.12 -1.00
N VAL A 156 14.25 5.95 -1.08
CA VAL A 156 13.04 5.64 -0.31
C VAL A 156 13.42 5.29 1.13
N ARG A 157 14.55 4.58 1.34
CA ARG A 157 15.06 4.20 2.67
C ARG A 157 15.32 5.42 3.57
N ARG A 158 15.72 6.56 2.99
CA ARG A 158 16.00 7.80 3.72
C ARG A 158 14.74 8.48 4.29
N TYR A 159 13.61 8.39 3.60
CA TYR A 159 12.33 8.90 4.14
C TYR A 159 11.72 7.94 5.17
N LEU A 160 12.07 6.65 5.08
CA LEU A 160 11.56 5.57 5.94
C LEU A 160 12.36 5.39 7.26
N ARG A 161 13.60 5.90 7.36
CA ARG A 161 14.46 5.82 8.56
C ARG A 161 14.50 7.13 9.36
N THR A 162 13.35 7.74 9.64
CA THR A 162 13.26 8.91 10.54
C THR A 162 12.83 8.60 11.97
N PRO A 163 13.44 7.62 12.68
CA PRO A 163 13.52 7.66 14.16
C PRO A 163 14.75 8.44 14.66
N GLU A 164 15.86 8.42 13.92
CA GLU A 164 17.14 9.01 14.37
C GLU A 164 17.11 10.54 14.47
N ALA A 165 16.31 11.22 13.64
CA ALA A 165 16.18 12.68 13.71
C ALA A 165 15.43 13.14 14.97
N LEU A 166 14.50 12.32 15.49
CA LEU A 166 13.77 12.58 16.73
C LEU A 166 14.62 12.22 17.97
N GLU A 167 15.51 11.22 17.84
CA GLU A 167 16.45 10.83 18.89
C GLU A 167 17.68 11.75 19.00
N ARG A 168 17.94 12.61 18.01
CA ARG A 168 18.90 13.73 18.08
C ARG A 168 18.34 15.02 18.68
N LEU A 169 17.04 15.09 18.93
CA LEU A 169 16.40 16.19 19.64
C LEU A 169 16.54 16.21 21.19
N PRO A 170 17.49 15.50 21.85
CA PRO A 170 17.88 15.84 23.22
C PRO A 170 18.91 16.98 23.32
N THR A 171 19.38 17.54 22.20
CA THR A 171 20.55 18.46 22.22
C THR A 171 20.43 19.67 21.29
N LEU A 172 19.27 20.33 21.24
CA LEU A 172 19.29 21.74 20.81
C LEU A 172 20.07 22.54 21.86
N PRO A 173 21.23 23.16 21.52
CA PRO A 173 21.87 24.12 22.41
C PRO A 173 20.92 25.32 22.52
N GLY A 174 20.13 25.34 23.60
CA GLY A 174 19.04 26.30 23.77
C GLY A 174 17.83 25.78 24.56
N ALA A 175 17.71 24.47 24.81
CA ALA A 175 16.79 23.98 25.83
C ALA A 175 17.38 24.36 27.21
N ALA A 176 16.92 25.50 27.74
CA ALA A 176 17.21 25.93 29.10
C ALA A 176 16.99 24.76 30.07
N PRO A 177 17.88 24.55 31.06
CA PRO A 177 17.72 23.47 32.01
C PRO A 177 16.35 23.58 32.69
N ALA A 178 15.61 22.47 32.68
CA ALA A 178 14.41 22.32 33.48
C ALA A 178 14.73 22.77 34.92
N PRO A 179 13.94 23.67 35.53
CA PRO A 179 14.20 24.10 36.90
C PRO A 179 14.12 22.88 37.81
N ALA A 180 15.27 22.48 38.34
CA ALA A 180 15.40 21.49 39.37
C ALA A 180 14.61 21.96 40.60
N HIS A 181 13.74 21.08 41.10
CA HIS A 181 13.20 21.04 42.45
C HIS A 181 13.43 22.30 43.32
N SER A 182 12.57 23.31 43.19
CA SER A 182 12.44 24.34 44.22
C SER A 182 11.58 23.80 45.35
N THR A 183 12.25 23.29 46.37
CA THR A 183 11.75 23.21 47.75
C THR A 183 10.93 24.46 48.06
N PHE A 184 9.63 24.29 48.30
CA PHE A 184 8.77 25.35 48.77
C PHE A 184 9.19 25.70 50.21
N ALA A 185 10.11 26.65 50.36
CA ALA A 185 10.50 27.19 51.65
C ALA A 185 9.36 28.07 52.18
N ALA A 186 8.75 27.65 53.29
CA ALA A 186 7.76 28.42 54.02
C ALA A 186 8.33 29.79 54.47
N PRO A 187 7.56 30.89 54.43
CA PRO A 187 8.05 32.18 54.89
C PRO A 187 8.14 32.22 56.42
N ALA A 188 9.28 32.69 56.92
CA ALA A 188 9.55 32.95 58.34
C ALA A 188 8.76 34.17 58.85
N PRO A 189 8.47 34.26 60.17
CA PRO A 189 7.60 35.30 60.74
C PRO A 189 8.36 36.62 60.92
N ALA A 190 7.83 37.71 60.37
CA ALA A 190 8.30 39.05 60.69
C ALA A 190 7.53 39.58 61.91
N THR A 191 8.17 39.53 63.07
CA THR A 191 7.83 40.37 64.23
C THR A 191 8.79 41.56 64.23
N THR A 192 8.29 42.78 64.14
CA THR A 192 8.99 43.97 64.66
C THR A 192 7.95 44.98 65.16
N ALA A 193 8.23 45.47 66.36
CA ALA A 193 7.33 46.18 67.24
C ALA A 193 7.24 47.70 66.98
N ALA A 194 6.14 48.26 67.49
CA ALA A 194 5.87 49.60 68.05
C ALA A 194 6.86 50.77 67.86
N THR A 195 6.33 52.01 67.76
CA THR A 195 6.51 53.14 68.75
C THR A 195 6.20 54.53 68.13
N THR A 196 5.19 55.23 68.69
CA THR A 196 5.02 56.71 68.93
C THR A 196 4.88 57.66 67.70
N PHE A 197 4.00 58.67 67.63
CA PHE A 197 3.33 59.59 68.58
C PHE A 197 1.83 59.71 68.31
#